data_AF-A0A165GZV1-F1
#
_entry.id   AF-A0A165GZV1-F1
#
_cell.length_a   1.000
_cell.length_b   1.000
_cell.length_c   1.000
_cell.angle_alpha   90.00
_cell.angle_beta   90.00
_cell.angle_gamma   90.00
#
_symmetry.space_group_name_H-M   'P 1'
#
loop_
_entity.id
_entity.type
_entity.pdbx_description
1 polymer ?
#
loop_
_entity_poly.entity_id
_entity_poly.type
_entity_poly.pdbx_seq_one_letter_code
_entity_poly.pdbx_strand_id
1 'polypeptide(L)'
;MDVEPHAIRVLITGFGPFHKFNENPSWMSVKPLHNTVLYTDPPVDLVMQDDQAIITDDMEEPPRPQPIHITALEVPMSYQAVLAITPGLHARPPILPLSNDPDYVFPPPPPNGYDFMFHVGLAGRGPLRLEKLAHKNGYRMKDADGQYAPAVLLPKDVSRDDALEDGRMQQFLGMMAQLSQPHGSTVGEGVSDGVEIPPNRGFGKGYENFPDEIHTEIDVAKLIQHMKEAGIESAYSSMDAGHYLSDFIFYCSLAEAKRMSSRQEKFKDRGSPTKSAPVLSMHCPPVDQPLGTEEVTEAIKRVVLWVCSRLHQ
;
A
#
# COMPACT_ATOMS: atom_id res chain seq x y z
N MET A 1 23.84 -14.15 6.99
CA MET A 1 24.57 -13.21 6.10
C MET A 1 24.48 -11.85 6.72
N ASP A 2 25.61 -11.17 6.87
CA ASP A 2 25.63 -9.81 7.40
C ASP A 2 25.25 -8.85 6.27
N VAL A 3 24.19 -8.08 6.48
CA VAL A 3 23.81 -7.00 5.55
C VAL A 3 24.70 -5.80 5.82
N GLU A 4 25.21 -5.17 4.76
CA GLU A 4 26.09 -4.01 4.90
C GLU A 4 25.42 -2.89 5.72
N PRO A 5 26.11 -2.30 6.72
CA PRO A 5 25.52 -1.33 7.63
C PRO A 5 24.94 -0.07 6.99
N HIS A 6 25.36 0.25 5.75
CA HIS A 6 24.96 1.45 5.02
C HIS A 6 24.13 1.12 3.77
N ALA A 7 23.71 -0.15 3.62
CA ALA A 7 22.80 -0.51 2.54
C ALA A 7 21.42 0.11 2.76
N ILE A 8 20.84 0.64 1.69
CA ILE A 8 19.43 1.01 1.64
C ILE A 8 18.62 -0.28 1.84
N ARG A 9 17.68 -0.27 2.78
CA ARG A 9 16.90 -1.46 3.18
C ARG A 9 15.52 -1.40 2.57
N VAL A 10 15.23 -2.32 1.66
CA VAL A 10 13.95 -2.39 0.95
C VAL A 10 13.17 -3.61 1.41
N LEU A 11 11.89 -3.42 1.73
CA LEU A 11 10.93 -4.51 1.91
C LEU A 11 10.03 -4.62 0.68
N ILE A 12 9.98 -5.79 0.07
CA ILE A 12 9.07 -6.08 -1.04
C ILE A 12 8.11 -7.18 -0.61
N THR A 13 6.81 -6.98 -0.77
CA THR A 13 5.83 -8.03 -0.45
C THR A 13 5.18 -8.57 -1.71
N GLY A 14 4.95 -9.88 -1.74
CA GLY A 14 4.06 -10.55 -2.68
C GLY A 14 2.98 -11.29 -1.89
N PHE A 15 1.91 -11.70 -2.56
CA PHE A 15 0.82 -12.40 -1.89
C PHE A 15 0.97 -13.92 -1.98
N GLY A 16 0.48 -14.63 -0.98
CA GLY A 16 0.42 -16.09 -1.01
C GLY A 16 -0.65 -16.67 -1.95
N PRO A 17 -0.81 -18.00 -1.96
CA PRO A 17 -1.74 -18.72 -2.82
C PRO A 17 -3.19 -18.20 -2.69
N PHE A 18 -3.92 -18.19 -3.81
CA PHE A 18 -5.31 -17.72 -3.85
C PHE A 18 -6.09 -18.23 -5.07
N HIS A 19 -7.36 -18.61 -4.84
CA HIS A 19 -8.24 -19.17 -5.86
C HIS A 19 -7.58 -20.31 -6.67
N LYS A 20 -7.27 -20.05 -7.95
CA LYS A 20 -6.66 -21.02 -8.88
C LYS A 20 -5.14 -20.98 -8.87
N PHE A 21 -4.54 -20.04 -8.15
CA PHE A 21 -3.10 -19.83 -8.11
C PHE A 21 -2.53 -20.56 -6.89
N ASN A 22 -2.01 -21.76 -7.12
CA ASN A 22 -1.26 -22.50 -6.11
C ASN A 22 0.02 -21.77 -5.71
N GLU A 23 0.58 -20.99 -6.63
CA GLU A 23 1.61 -19.99 -6.36
C GLU A 23 1.17 -18.69 -7.03
N ASN A 24 1.20 -17.60 -6.27
CA ASN A 24 0.71 -16.31 -6.75
C ASN A 24 1.77 -15.64 -7.64
N PRO A 25 1.41 -15.13 -8.83
CA PRO A 25 2.36 -14.45 -9.70
C PRO A 25 3.12 -13.31 -9.03
N SER A 26 2.48 -12.57 -8.11
CA SER A 26 3.18 -11.54 -7.33
C SER A 26 4.29 -12.11 -6.45
N TRP A 27 4.04 -13.24 -5.78
CA TRP A 27 5.06 -13.93 -4.98
C TRP A 27 6.17 -14.51 -5.85
N MET A 28 5.82 -15.15 -6.97
CA MET A 28 6.78 -15.71 -7.92
C MET A 28 7.77 -14.63 -8.42
N SER A 29 7.33 -13.40 -8.62
CA SER A 29 8.19 -12.30 -9.09
C SER A 29 9.03 -11.65 -8.00
N VAL A 30 8.59 -11.63 -6.73
CA VAL A 30 9.35 -10.99 -5.65
C VAL A 30 10.26 -11.97 -4.92
N LYS A 31 9.90 -13.25 -4.83
CA LYS A 31 10.65 -14.28 -4.09
C LYS A 31 12.12 -14.38 -4.53
N PRO A 32 12.47 -14.36 -5.84
CA PRO A 32 13.85 -14.40 -6.29
C PRO A 32 14.70 -13.19 -5.86
N LEU A 33 14.06 -12.09 -5.46
CA LEU A 33 14.75 -10.88 -4.99
C LEU A 33 15.11 -10.94 -3.50
N HIS A 34 14.60 -11.94 -2.76
CA HIS A 34 14.90 -12.07 -1.35
C HIS A 34 16.40 -12.19 -1.10
N ASN A 35 16.91 -11.34 -0.20
CA ASN A 35 18.31 -11.31 0.22
C ASN A 35 19.30 -11.07 -0.94
N THR A 36 18.83 -10.42 -2.01
CA THR A 36 19.68 -9.91 -3.09
C THR A 36 20.14 -8.50 -2.78
N VAL A 37 21.24 -8.09 -3.43
CA VAL A 37 21.79 -6.73 -3.35
C VAL A 37 21.81 -6.12 -4.75
N LEU A 38 21.15 -4.98 -4.91
CA LEU A 38 21.30 -4.10 -6.07
C LEU A 38 22.24 -2.95 -5.71
N TYR A 39 22.66 -2.15 -6.69
CA TYR A 39 23.49 -0.97 -6.47
C TYR A 39 22.85 0.21 -7.18
N THR A 40 22.79 1.37 -6.52
CA THR A 40 22.34 2.60 -7.18
C THR A 40 23.23 2.91 -8.38
N ASP A 41 22.67 3.51 -9.43
CA ASP A 41 23.47 3.97 -10.56
C ASP A 41 24.54 4.98 -10.09
N PRO A 42 25.75 4.97 -10.71
CA PRO A 42 26.73 6.01 -10.46
C PRO A 42 26.17 7.37 -10.92
N PRO A 43 26.53 8.49 -10.25
CA PRO A 43 26.13 9.82 -10.68
C PRO A 43 26.53 10.09 -12.13
N VAL A 44 25.58 10.57 -12.93
CA VAL A 44 25.71 10.76 -14.39
C VAL A 44 26.78 11.80 -14.75
N ASP A 45 27.16 12.68 -13.82
CA ASP A 45 28.10 13.79 -14.08
C ASP A 45 29.55 13.36 -14.38
N LEU A 46 29.89 12.07 -14.28
CA LEU A 46 31.20 11.54 -14.67
C LEU A 46 31.29 11.01 -16.10
N VAL A 47 30.19 11.01 -16.86
CA VAL A 47 30.21 10.51 -18.24
C VAL A 47 30.76 11.61 -19.17
N MET A 48 32.10 11.70 -19.18
CA MET A 48 32.98 12.20 -20.23
C MET A 48 32.48 13.41 -21.06
N GLN A 49 32.94 14.60 -20.68
CA GLN A 49 33.12 15.71 -21.62
C GLN A 49 34.55 15.61 -22.21
N ASP A 50 34.64 15.25 -23.48
CA ASP A 50 35.83 15.36 -24.36
C ASP A 50 37.18 14.88 -23.79
N ASP A 51 37.42 13.57 -23.77
CA ASP A 51 38.75 12.89 -23.82
C ASP A 51 39.94 13.46 -22.99
N GLN A 52 39.70 14.30 -21.99
CA GLN A 52 40.72 14.87 -21.12
C GLN A 52 40.22 14.88 -19.68
N ALA A 53 40.69 13.91 -18.91
CA ALA A 53 40.57 13.92 -17.46
C ALA A 53 41.43 15.07 -16.91
N ILE A 54 40.79 16.19 -16.56
CA ILE A 54 41.41 17.22 -15.73
C ILE A 54 41.32 16.73 -14.28
N ILE A 55 42.41 16.13 -13.79
CA ILE A 55 42.55 15.74 -12.38
C ILE A 55 42.92 17.03 -11.61
N THR A 56 41.95 17.69 -10.99
CA THR A 56 42.22 18.66 -9.92
C THR A 56 42.15 17.95 -8.57
N ASP A 57 43.07 18.30 -7.67
CA ASP A 57 43.26 17.73 -6.32
C ASP A 57 42.06 17.96 -5.37
N ASP A 58 41.01 18.65 -5.84
CA ASP A 58 39.82 19.09 -5.10
C ASP A 58 38.51 18.42 -5.54
N MET A 59 38.55 17.37 -6.37
CA MET A 59 37.34 16.61 -6.73
C MET A 59 36.95 15.69 -5.56
N GLU A 60 35.83 16.00 -4.88
CA GLU A 60 35.16 15.02 -4.01
C GLU A 60 35.03 13.70 -4.79
N GLU A 61 35.49 12.60 -4.21
CA GLU A 61 35.36 11.28 -4.85
C GLU A 61 33.92 11.11 -5.33
N PRO A 62 33.71 10.65 -6.57
CA PRO A 62 32.37 10.49 -7.07
C PRO A 62 31.55 9.60 -6.13
N PRO A 63 30.30 9.97 -5.82
CA PRO A 63 29.45 9.19 -4.92
C PRO A 63 29.46 7.72 -5.34
N ARG A 64 30.00 6.88 -4.45
CA ARG A 64 30.08 5.44 -4.69
C ARG A 64 28.66 4.86 -4.81
N PRO A 65 28.42 3.93 -5.76
CA PRO A 65 27.18 3.18 -5.80
C PRO A 65 26.81 2.63 -4.43
N GLN A 66 25.64 3.00 -3.92
CA GLN A 66 25.18 2.55 -2.61
C GLN A 66 24.49 1.19 -2.75
N PRO A 67 24.81 0.21 -1.89
CA PRO A 67 24.13 -1.08 -1.91
C PRO A 67 22.67 -0.93 -1.48
N ILE A 68 21.78 -1.68 -2.13
CA ILE A 68 20.35 -1.78 -1.83
C ILE A 68 20.07 -3.24 -1.50
N HIS A 69 19.80 -3.53 -0.23
CA HIS A 69 19.46 -4.88 0.22
C HIS A 69 17.94 -5.07 0.19
N ILE A 70 17.49 -6.13 -0.48
CA ILE A 70 16.07 -6.46 -0.61
C ILE A 70 15.70 -7.59 0.35
N THR A 71 14.69 -7.35 1.17
CA THR A 71 13.96 -8.39 1.91
C THR A 71 12.63 -8.62 1.21
N ALA A 72 12.38 -9.83 0.71
CA ALA A 72 11.05 -10.20 0.21
C ALA A 72 10.23 -10.92 1.29
N LEU A 73 8.91 -10.70 1.31
CA LEU A 73 7.98 -11.31 2.26
C LEU A 73 6.69 -11.76 1.56
N GLU A 74 6.28 -13.01 1.78
CA GLU A 74 4.98 -13.51 1.35
C GLU A 74 3.90 -13.13 2.38
N VAL A 75 2.84 -12.46 1.93
CA VAL A 75 1.70 -12.07 2.76
C VAL A 75 0.50 -12.94 2.43
N PRO A 76 -0.14 -13.59 3.42
CA PRO A 76 -1.36 -14.35 3.16
C PRO A 76 -2.44 -13.49 2.52
N MET A 77 -3.22 -14.07 1.60
CA MET A 77 -4.37 -13.43 0.97
C MET A 77 -5.57 -13.38 1.93
N SER A 78 -5.41 -12.70 3.07
CA SER A 78 -6.39 -12.58 4.16
C SER A 78 -6.42 -11.17 4.73
N TYR A 79 -7.60 -10.58 4.91
CA TYR A 79 -7.71 -9.23 5.51
C TYR A 79 -7.16 -9.22 6.94
N GLN A 80 -7.41 -10.29 7.68
CA GLN A 80 -6.94 -10.43 9.06
C GLN A 80 -5.41 -10.51 9.11
N ALA A 81 -4.79 -11.22 8.17
CA ALA A 81 -3.33 -11.30 8.08
C ALA A 81 -2.72 -9.93 7.78
N VAL A 82 -3.29 -9.16 6.85
CA VAL A 82 -2.82 -7.79 6.55
C VAL A 82 -2.90 -6.90 7.80
N LEU A 83 -4.02 -6.91 8.52
CA LEU A 83 -4.18 -6.14 9.75
C LEU A 83 -3.20 -6.55 10.85
N ALA A 84 -2.84 -7.83 10.93
CA ALA A 84 -1.91 -8.35 11.92
C ALA A 84 -0.44 -8.06 11.57
N ILE A 85 -0.07 -8.13 10.29
CA ILE A 85 1.32 -8.08 9.84
C ILE A 85 1.77 -6.63 9.57
N THR A 86 0.98 -5.87 8.81
CA THR A 86 1.45 -4.58 8.26
C THR A 86 1.89 -3.56 9.31
N PRO A 87 1.20 -3.37 10.46
CA PRO A 87 1.70 -2.50 11.53
C PRO A 87 3.09 -2.90 12.05
N GLY A 88 3.38 -4.20 12.13
CA GLY A 88 4.68 -4.71 12.54
C GLY A 88 5.78 -4.38 11.52
N LEU A 89 5.48 -4.39 10.22
CA LEU A 89 6.44 -4.05 9.17
C LEU A 89 6.95 -2.61 9.28
N HIS A 90 6.12 -1.70 9.80
CA HIS A 90 6.43 -0.27 10.00
C HIS A 90 6.99 0.06 11.38
N ALA A 91 7.10 -0.93 12.28
CA ALA A 91 7.75 -0.76 13.56
C ALA A 91 9.24 -0.43 13.38
N ARG A 92 9.87 0.11 14.44
CA ARG A 92 11.30 0.41 14.48
C ARG A 92 11.90 -0.23 15.74
N PRO A 93 12.56 -1.40 15.64
CA PRO A 93 12.78 -2.19 14.42
C PRO A 93 11.50 -2.86 13.87
N PRO A 94 11.45 -3.21 12.57
CA PRO A 94 10.35 -3.97 11.99
C PRO A 94 10.19 -5.36 12.63
N ILE A 95 8.95 -5.79 12.76
CA ILE A 95 8.56 -7.11 13.25
C ILE A 95 8.04 -7.90 12.04
N LEU A 96 8.83 -8.86 11.56
CA LEU A 96 8.47 -9.73 10.45
C LEU A 96 7.72 -10.97 10.97
N PRO A 97 6.72 -11.49 10.23
CA PRO A 97 6.09 -12.75 10.59
C PRO A 97 7.08 -13.91 10.45
N LEU A 98 6.80 -15.01 11.15
CA LEU A 98 7.59 -16.24 11.01
C LEU A 98 7.36 -16.84 9.62
N SER A 99 8.46 -17.31 9.00
CA SER A 99 8.37 -18.13 7.80
C SER A 99 7.98 -19.56 8.16
N ASN A 100 7.10 -20.16 7.37
CA ASN A 100 6.80 -21.60 7.44
C ASN A 100 7.86 -22.45 6.73
N ASP A 101 8.69 -21.82 5.89
CA ASP A 101 9.83 -22.44 5.22
C ASP A 101 11.08 -22.23 6.11
N PRO A 102 11.65 -23.28 6.70
CA PRO A 102 12.81 -23.16 7.58
C PRO A 102 14.08 -22.70 6.85
N ASP A 103 14.15 -22.88 5.53
CA ASP A 103 15.27 -22.43 4.71
C ASP A 103 15.11 -20.96 4.29
N TYR A 104 13.92 -20.39 4.46
CA TYR A 104 13.62 -18.99 4.18
C TYR A 104 13.91 -18.11 5.41
N VAL A 105 15.18 -17.73 5.56
CA VAL A 105 15.68 -16.98 6.71
C VAL A 105 15.64 -15.48 6.44
N PHE A 106 14.89 -14.74 7.25
CA PHE A 106 14.92 -13.28 7.20
C PHE A 106 16.26 -12.74 7.73
N PRO A 107 16.89 -11.78 7.03
CA PRO A 107 18.01 -11.05 7.58
C PRO A 107 17.55 -10.17 8.75
N PRO A 108 18.46 -9.76 9.64
CA PRO A 108 18.12 -8.86 10.75
C PRO A 108 17.36 -7.62 10.24
N PRO A 109 16.18 -7.32 10.81
CA PRO A 109 15.43 -6.12 10.46
C PRO A 109 16.26 -4.85 10.72
N PRO A 110 16.14 -3.83 9.87
CA PRO A 110 16.84 -2.57 10.09
C PRO A 110 16.36 -1.89 11.38
N PRO A 111 17.26 -1.45 12.28
CA PRO A 111 16.89 -0.82 13.56
C PRO A 111 15.92 0.36 13.40
N ASN A 112 16.09 1.13 12.34
CA ASN A 112 15.34 2.36 12.07
C ASN A 112 14.14 2.18 11.13
N GLY A 113 13.79 0.94 10.77
CA GLY A 113 12.77 0.67 9.76
C GLY A 113 13.36 0.53 8.34
N TYR A 114 12.55 0.08 7.40
CA TYR A 114 12.91 0.03 5.98
C TYR A 114 12.90 1.42 5.35
N ASP A 115 13.80 1.65 4.39
CA ASP A 115 13.92 2.90 3.65
C ASP A 115 12.91 2.99 2.48
N PHE A 116 12.42 1.84 2.00
CA PHE A 116 11.37 1.76 0.98
C PHE A 116 10.55 0.48 1.18
N MET A 117 9.22 0.61 1.09
CA MET A 117 8.31 -0.54 1.07
C MET A 117 7.55 -0.62 -0.25
N PHE A 118 7.58 -1.79 -0.87
CA PHE A 118 6.97 -2.03 -2.16
C PHE A 118 6.05 -3.25 -2.14
N HIS A 119 4.75 -3.03 -2.32
CA HIS A 119 3.77 -4.11 -2.35
C HIS A 119 3.46 -4.50 -3.78
N VAL A 120 3.60 -5.79 -4.11
CA VAL A 120 3.26 -6.33 -5.43
C VAL A 120 2.02 -7.20 -5.31
N GLY A 121 1.00 -6.87 -6.09
CA GLY A 121 -0.27 -7.60 -6.14
C GLY A 121 -0.51 -8.21 -7.51
N LEU A 122 -1.39 -9.21 -7.58
CA LEU A 122 -1.89 -9.74 -8.84
C LEU A 122 -3.12 -8.94 -9.30
N ALA A 123 -3.13 -8.49 -10.55
CA ALA A 123 -4.34 -8.04 -11.24
C ALA A 123 -4.70 -8.98 -12.39
N GLY A 124 -5.84 -8.72 -13.04
CA GLY A 124 -6.20 -9.39 -14.29
C GLY A 124 -5.17 -9.15 -15.40
N ARG A 125 -5.34 -9.86 -16.52
CA ARG A 125 -4.52 -9.72 -17.73
C ARG A 125 -4.31 -8.25 -18.10
N GLY A 126 -3.07 -7.88 -18.41
CA GLY A 126 -2.75 -6.51 -18.82
C GLY A 126 -1.34 -6.07 -18.47
N PRO A 127 -1.05 -4.77 -18.61
CA PRO A 127 0.25 -4.22 -18.28
C PRO A 127 0.48 -4.17 -16.76
N LEU A 128 1.71 -3.82 -16.35
CA LEU A 128 2.00 -3.41 -14.99
C LEU A 128 1.23 -2.13 -14.65
N ARG A 129 0.70 -2.05 -13.43
CA ARG A 129 -0.02 -0.87 -12.93
C ARG A 129 0.60 -0.39 -11.65
N LEU A 130 1.11 0.83 -11.63
CA LEU A 130 1.70 1.45 -10.44
C LEU A 130 0.63 2.34 -9.79
N GLU A 131 0.29 2.03 -8.55
CA GLU A 131 -0.84 2.64 -7.85
C GLU A 131 -0.46 4.00 -7.24
N LYS A 132 -1.27 5.02 -7.50
CA LYS A 132 -1.06 6.39 -7.01
C LYS A 132 -1.74 6.67 -5.67
N LEU A 133 -2.78 5.92 -5.34
CA LEU A 133 -3.52 6.05 -4.09
C LEU A 133 -4.13 4.71 -3.66
N ALA A 134 -4.53 4.64 -2.40
CA ALA A 134 -5.27 3.53 -1.82
C ALA A 134 -6.49 4.03 -1.06
N HIS A 135 -7.49 3.16 -0.87
CA HIS A 135 -8.77 3.53 -0.25
C HIS A 135 -8.91 2.97 1.18
N LYS A 136 -9.67 3.65 2.03
CA LYS A 136 -9.95 3.21 3.40
C LYS A 136 -11.05 2.16 3.46
N ASN A 137 -11.98 2.24 2.51
CA ASN A 137 -13.27 1.58 2.54
C ASN A 137 -13.61 1.00 1.17
N GLY A 138 -14.71 0.23 1.08
CA GLY A 138 -15.21 -0.33 -0.19
C GLY A 138 -14.85 -1.80 -0.42
N TYR A 139 -14.25 -2.47 0.56
CA TYR A 139 -13.76 -3.85 0.45
C TYR A 139 -14.88 -4.89 0.52
N ARG A 140 -15.54 -5.13 -0.62
CA ARG A 140 -16.73 -5.99 -0.72
C ARG A 140 -16.45 -7.42 -1.16
N MET A 141 -15.19 -7.76 -1.44
CA MET A 141 -14.79 -9.11 -1.86
C MET A 141 -14.35 -9.95 -0.66
N LYS A 142 -14.65 -11.25 -0.72
CA LYS A 142 -14.12 -12.23 0.24
C LYS A 142 -12.67 -12.53 -0.06
N ASP A 143 -11.89 -12.74 0.99
CA ASP A 143 -10.49 -13.16 0.91
C ASP A 143 -10.34 -14.68 0.66
N ALA A 144 -9.10 -15.18 0.71
CA ALA A 144 -8.80 -16.60 0.51
C ALA A 144 -9.50 -17.53 1.52
N ASP A 145 -9.78 -17.01 2.71
CA ASP A 145 -10.43 -17.73 3.81
C ASP A 145 -11.97 -17.59 3.76
N GLY A 146 -12.50 -16.96 2.70
CA GLY A 146 -13.93 -16.68 2.54
C GLY A 146 -14.46 -15.58 3.46
N GLN A 147 -13.56 -14.81 4.10
CA GLN A 147 -13.89 -13.75 5.04
C GLN A 147 -13.95 -12.39 4.34
N TYR A 148 -14.81 -11.52 4.85
CA TYR A 148 -14.87 -10.13 4.39
C TYR A 148 -13.95 -9.26 5.24
N ALA A 149 -13.54 -8.12 4.67
CA ALA A 149 -12.95 -7.04 5.46
C ALA A 149 -13.89 -6.63 6.63
N PRO A 150 -13.33 -6.10 7.73
CA PRO A 150 -14.11 -5.67 8.88
C PRO A 150 -15.25 -4.72 8.48
N ALA A 151 -16.43 -4.94 9.05
CA ALA A 151 -17.53 -4.00 8.90
C ALA A 151 -17.19 -2.72 9.69
N VAL A 152 -17.45 -1.57 9.07
CA VAL A 152 -17.19 -0.26 9.67
C VAL A 152 -18.45 0.59 9.61
N LEU A 153 -18.73 1.27 10.71
CA LEU A 153 -19.78 2.28 10.73
C LEU A 153 -19.21 3.53 10.07
N LEU A 154 -19.78 3.90 8.91
CA LEU A 154 -19.55 5.24 8.39
C LEU A 154 -20.25 6.23 9.33
N PRO A 155 -19.65 7.40 9.60
CA PRO A 155 -20.42 8.52 10.11
C PRO A 155 -21.67 8.66 9.24
N LYS A 156 -22.87 8.68 9.84
CA LYS A 156 -24.07 9.00 9.06
C LYS A 156 -23.83 10.38 8.46
N ASP A 157 -23.68 10.45 7.15
CA ASP A 157 -23.92 11.71 6.45
C ASP A 157 -25.34 12.10 6.84
N VAL A 158 -25.46 13.12 7.69
CA VAL A 158 -26.75 13.74 7.93
C VAL A 158 -27.06 14.47 6.63
N SER A 159 -27.62 13.75 5.66
CA SER A 159 -28.15 14.33 4.45
C SER A 159 -29.06 15.48 4.86
N ARG A 160 -28.87 16.66 4.27
CA ARG A 160 -29.77 17.81 4.49
C ARG A 160 -31.24 17.44 4.24
N ASP A 161 -31.47 16.42 3.42
CA ASP A 161 -32.79 15.86 3.14
C ASP A 161 -33.40 15.15 4.35
N ASP A 162 -32.63 14.43 5.17
CA ASP A 162 -33.14 13.77 6.38
C ASP A 162 -33.62 14.83 7.40
N ALA A 163 -32.90 15.95 7.54
CA ALA A 163 -33.32 17.06 8.39
C ALA A 163 -34.57 17.79 7.86
N LEU A 164 -34.76 17.84 6.54
CA LEU A 164 -35.94 18.42 5.90
C LEU A 164 -37.16 17.48 5.99
N GLU A 165 -36.96 16.16 5.88
CA GLU A 165 -38.00 15.16 6.05
C GLU A 165 -38.44 15.06 7.51
N ASP A 166 -37.51 15.06 8.47
CA ASP A 166 -37.84 15.05 9.91
C ASP A 166 -38.57 16.34 10.32
N GLY A 167 -38.17 17.48 9.74
CA GLY A 167 -38.87 18.76 9.90
C GLY A 167 -40.29 18.75 9.32
N ARG A 168 -40.48 18.14 8.14
CA ARG A 168 -41.81 17.97 7.51
C ARG A 168 -42.69 17.00 8.30
N MET A 169 -42.12 15.91 8.80
CA MET A 169 -42.81 14.92 9.62
C MET A 169 -43.28 15.52 10.94
N GLN A 170 -42.43 16.32 11.61
CA GLN A 170 -42.82 17.06 12.82
C GLN A 170 -43.90 18.11 12.56
N GLN A 171 -43.85 18.81 11.42
CA GLN A 171 -44.90 19.75 11.01
C GLN A 171 -46.24 19.04 10.75
N PHE A 172 -46.21 17.90 10.06
CA PHE A 172 -47.40 17.12 9.75
C PHE A 172 -48.02 16.47 11.01
N LEU A 173 -47.18 15.97 11.92
CA LEU A 173 -47.61 15.41 13.20
C LEU A 173 -48.17 16.49 14.14
N GLY A 174 -47.56 17.69 14.15
CA GLY A 174 -48.07 18.85 14.87
C GLY A 174 -49.44 19.32 14.35
N MET A 175 -49.69 19.20 13.05
CA MET A 175 -50.98 19.52 12.43
C MET A 175 -52.05 18.46 12.72
N MET A 176 -51.68 17.17 12.76
CA MET A 176 -52.56 16.05 13.13
C MET A 176 -52.92 16.02 14.62
N ALA A 177 -52.01 16.49 15.49
CA ALA A 177 -52.25 16.61 16.93
C ALA A 177 -53.29 17.70 17.27
N GLN A 178 -53.52 18.67 16.38
CA GLN A 178 -54.56 19.69 16.53
C GLN A 178 -55.95 19.23 16.07
N LEU A 179 -56.07 18.07 15.41
CA LEU A 179 -57.32 17.61 14.78
C LEU A 179 -57.91 16.32 15.36
N SER A 180 -57.38 15.79 16.46
CA SER A 180 -57.81 14.49 16.99
C SER A 180 -58.36 14.55 18.42
N GLN A 181 -59.68 14.38 18.57
CA GLN A 181 -60.28 13.77 19.78
C GLN A 181 -60.21 12.23 19.68
N PRO A 182 -60.21 11.49 20.80
CA PRO A 182 -59.70 10.13 20.85
C PRO A 182 -60.79 9.13 20.46
N HIS A 183 -60.57 8.33 19.42
CA HIS A 183 -61.26 7.05 19.25
C HIS A 183 -60.22 6.01 18.85
N GLY A 184 -60.05 5.01 19.70
CA GLY A 184 -59.08 3.94 19.53
C GLY A 184 -59.48 2.97 18.42
N SER A 185 -58.47 2.34 17.82
CA SER A 185 -58.54 1.01 17.18
C SER A 185 -57.14 0.53 16.81
N THR A 186 -56.78 -0.62 17.37
CA THR A 186 -55.97 -1.73 16.83
C THR A 186 -54.68 -1.43 16.05
N VAL A 187 -53.57 -1.77 16.70
CA VAL A 187 -52.21 -1.88 16.19
C VAL A 187 -52.15 -2.96 15.10
N GLY A 188 -51.89 -2.55 13.87
CA GLY A 188 -51.41 -3.43 12.81
C GLY A 188 -49.89 -3.29 12.74
N GLU A 189 -49.17 -4.37 13.04
CA GLU A 189 -47.73 -4.47 12.83
C GLU A 189 -47.43 -4.39 11.33
N GLY A 190 -47.07 -3.19 10.87
CA GLY A 190 -46.47 -2.99 9.56
C GLY A 190 -45.05 -3.52 9.57
N VAL A 191 -44.85 -4.69 8.95
CA VAL A 191 -43.53 -5.22 8.59
C VAL A 191 -42.85 -4.18 7.70
N SER A 192 -41.89 -3.44 8.25
CA SER A 192 -40.98 -2.64 7.44
C SER A 192 -40.06 -3.60 6.71
N ASP A 193 -40.33 -3.82 5.42
CA ASP A 193 -39.43 -4.50 4.49
C ASP A 193 -38.24 -3.54 4.24
N GLY A 194 -37.39 -3.41 5.26
CA GLY A 194 -36.21 -2.57 5.23
C GLY A 194 -35.20 -3.22 4.32
N VAL A 195 -34.84 -2.55 3.22
CA VAL A 195 -33.71 -2.94 2.38
C VAL A 195 -32.48 -3.00 3.29
N GLU A 196 -32.00 -4.19 3.63
CA GLU A 196 -30.75 -4.37 4.37
C GLU A 196 -29.60 -3.83 3.51
N ILE A 197 -29.19 -2.59 3.77
CA ILE A 197 -28.04 -1.98 3.10
C ILE A 197 -26.80 -2.77 3.54
N PRO A 198 -26.05 -3.39 2.62
CA PRO A 198 -24.85 -4.15 2.98
C PRO A 198 -23.89 -3.26 3.76
N PRO A 199 -23.27 -3.78 4.85
CA PRO A 199 -22.39 -2.97 5.68
C PRO A 199 -21.21 -2.45 4.86
N ASN A 200 -20.79 -1.21 5.13
CA ASN A 200 -19.52 -0.72 4.61
C ASN A 200 -18.37 -1.49 5.26
N ARG A 201 -17.29 -1.70 4.51
CA ARG A 201 -16.17 -2.56 4.94
C ARG A 201 -14.83 -1.90 4.65
N GLY A 202 -13.90 -2.03 5.59
CA GLY A 202 -12.57 -1.44 5.51
C GLY A 202 -11.93 -1.20 6.86
N PHE A 203 -11.22 -0.08 6.98
CA PHE A 203 -10.44 0.26 8.17
C PHE A 203 -11.26 1.01 9.21
N GLY A 204 -11.49 0.37 10.36
CA GLY A 204 -12.23 0.92 11.49
C GLY A 204 -11.32 1.41 12.60
N LYS A 205 -11.45 0.79 13.78
CA LYS A 205 -10.74 1.19 15.01
C LYS A 205 -9.23 1.30 14.79
N GLY A 206 -8.64 2.42 15.19
CA GLY A 206 -7.22 2.74 15.02
C GLY A 206 -6.88 3.51 13.73
N TYR A 207 -7.79 3.56 12.76
CA TYR A 207 -7.63 4.27 11.49
C TYR A 207 -8.61 5.43 11.31
N GLU A 208 -9.36 5.80 12.35
CA GLU A 208 -10.45 6.79 12.30
C GLU A 208 -9.95 8.14 11.75
N ASN A 209 -8.74 8.56 12.16
CA ASN A 209 -8.15 9.86 11.81
C ASN A 209 -7.44 9.89 10.44
N PHE A 210 -7.38 8.77 9.71
CA PHE A 210 -6.82 8.75 8.36
C PHE A 210 -7.89 9.11 7.33
N PRO A 211 -7.53 9.83 6.25
CA PRO A 211 -8.45 10.18 5.17
C PRO A 211 -8.95 8.92 4.46
N ASP A 212 -10.07 9.04 3.75
CA ASP A 212 -10.65 7.94 2.99
C ASP A 212 -9.77 7.49 1.82
N GLU A 213 -8.90 8.36 1.33
CA GLU A 213 -7.90 8.05 0.31
C GLU A 213 -6.52 8.53 0.77
N ILE A 214 -5.49 7.71 0.56
CA ILE A 214 -4.09 8.11 0.80
C ILE A 214 -3.27 7.93 -0.47
N HIS A 215 -2.60 8.99 -0.89
CA HIS A 215 -1.65 8.97 -2.00
C HIS A 215 -0.25 8.53 -1.56
N THR A 216 0.46 7.86 -2.46
CA THR A 216 1.91 7.69 -2.34
C THR A 216 2.64 9.01 -2.56
N GLU A 217 3.78 9.20 -1.90
CA GLU A 217 4.69 10.33 -2.11
C GLU A 217 5.59 10.14 -3.34
N ILE A 218 5.61 8.94 -3.92
CA ILE A 218 6.42 8.62 -5.09
C ILE A 218 5.82 9.27 -6.33
N ASP A 219 6.63 9.97 -7.12
CA ASP A 219 6.23 10.53 -8.40
C ASP A 219 6.07 9.42 -9.45
N VAL A 220 4.90 8.77 -9.41
CA VAL A 220 4.56 7.65 -10.30
C VAL A 220 4.64 8.08 -11.78
N ALA A 221 4.33 9.34 -12.11
CA ALA A 221 4.40 9.79 -13.50
C ALA A 221 5.85 9.76 -14.03
N LYS A 222 6.81 10.28 -13.26
CA LYS A 222 8.23 10.20 -13.62
C LYS A 222 8.76 8.77 -13.57
N LEU A 223 8.30 7.96 -12.63
CA LEU A 223 8.68 6.55 -12.57
C LEU A 223 8.22 5.79 -13.82
N ILE A 224 6.97 5.98 -14.26
CA ILE A 224 6.48 5.38 -15.52
C ILE A 224 7.31 5.83 -16.72
N GLN A 225 7.66 7.12 -16.79
CA GLN A 225 8.51 7.64 -17.86
C GLN A 225 9.87 6.93 -17.86
N HIS A 226 10.51 6.81 -16.70
CA HIS A 226 11.78 6.09 -16.56
C HIS A 226 11.66 4.60 -16.91
N MET A 227 10.58 3.93 -16.50
CA MET A 227 10.35 2.52 -16.85
C MET A 227 10.28 2.32 -18.37
N LYS A 228 9.60 3.23 -19.09
CA LYS A 228 9.53 3.20 -20.56
C LYS A 228 10.89 3.44 -21.21
N GLU A 229 11.65 4.41 -20.72
CA GLU A 229 13.03 4.68 -21.19
C GLU A 229 13.96 3.49 -20.95
N ALA A 230 13.72 2.72 -19.89
CA ALA A 230 14.42 1.48 -19.57
C ALA A 230 13.93 0.24 -20.35
N GLY A 231 13.01 0.42 -21.31
CA GLY A 231 12.48 -0.66 -22.15
C GLY A 231 11.25 -1.40 -21.59
N ILE A 232 10.72 -0.97 -20.45
CA ILE A 232 9.48 -1.53 -19.86
C ILE A 232 8.29 -0.71 -20.37
N GLU A 233 7.88 -0.97 -21.61
CA GLU A 233 6.82 -0.20 -22.28
C GLU A 233 5.43 -0.43 -21.67
N SER A 234 5.20 -1.61 -21.11
CA SER A 234 3.91 -2.04 -20.56
C SER A 234 3.76 -1.70 -19.07
N ALA A 235 4.01 -0.44 -18.69
CA ALA A 235 3.78 0.09 -17.35
C ALA A 235 2.94 1.37 -17.39
N TYR A 236 1.91 1.43 -16.52
CA TYR A 236 0.97 2.55 -16.46
C TYR A 236 0.68 2.95 -15.01
N SER A 237 0.33 4.21 -14.78
CA SER A 237 -0.21 4.64 -13.49
C SER A 237 -1.66 4.19 -13.33
N SER A 238 -2.06 3.85 -12.10
CA SER A 238 -3.44 3.53 -11.72
C SER A 238 -3.86 4.38 -10.51
N MET A 239 -5.15 4.71 -10.45
CA MET A 239 -5.78 5.47 -9.36
C MET A 239 -6.68 4.61 -8.49
N ASP A 240 -6.83 3.33 -8.83
CA ASP A 240 -7.69 2.40 -8.11
C ASP A 240 -7.10 0.99 -8.18
N ALA A 241 -6.66 0.49 -7.02
CA ALA A 241 -6.11 -0.84 -6.84
C ALA A 241 -7.20 -1.93 -6.69
N GLY A 242 -8.47 -1.59 -6.93
CA GLY A 242 -9.59 -2.52 -7.11
C GLY A 242 -10.35 -2.90 -5.83
N HIS A 243 -10.16 -2.16 -4.73
CA HIS A 243 -10.82 -2.40 -3.43
C HIS A 243 -10.78 -3.87 -2.97
N TYR A 244 -9.62 -4.51 -3.14
CA TYR A 244 -9.33 -5.85 -2.61
C TYR A 244 -8.06 -5.85 -1.76
N LEU A 245 -7.39 -6.99 -1.57
CA LEU A 245 -6.24 -7.09 -0.68
C LEU A 245 -5.01 -6.29 -1.11
N SER A 246 -4.75 -6.12 -2.41
CA SER A 246 -3.66 -5.26 -2.88
C SER A 246 -3.86 -3.80 -2.50
N ASP A 247 -5.10 -3.29 -2.63
CA ASP A 247 -5.48 -1.95 -2.18
C ASP A 247 -5.46 -1.86 -0.64
N PHE A 248 -5.94 -2.91 0.04
CA PHE A 248 -6.02 -2.97 1.50
C PHE A 248 -4.64 -2.92 2.16
N ILE A 249 -3.67 -3.74 1.72
CA ILE A 249 -2.30 -3.67 2.24
C ILE A 249 -1.65 -2.33 1.91
N PHE A 250 -1.93 -1.77 0.73
CA PHE A 250 -1.36 -0.49 0.33
C PHE A 250 -1.88 0.64 1.22
N TYR A 251 -3.19 0.72 1.47
CA TYR A 251 -3.77 1.70 2.38
C TYR A 251 -3.24 1.52 3.81
N CYS A 252 -3.24 0.28 4.32
CA CYS A 252 -2.71 -0.03 5.64
C CYS A 252 -1.28 0.47 5.78
N SER A 253 -0.42 0.12 4.83
CA SER A 253 0.99 0.48 4.80
C SER A 253 1.22 2.00 4.71
N LEU A 254 0.47 2.70 3.85
CA LEU A 254 0.51 4.16 3.76
C LEU A 254 0.08 4.84 5.07
N ALA A 255 -0.97 4.33 5.72
CA ALA A 255 -1.45 4.85 7.00
C ALA A 255 -0.43 4.59 8.13
N GLU A 256 0.17 3.40 8.20
CA GLU A 256 1.24 3.10 9.16
C GLU A 256 2.46 3.99 8.96
N ALA A 257 2.90 4.19 7.73
CA ALA A 257 4.04 5.03 7.40
C ALA A 257 3.81 6.48 7.90
N LYS A 258 2.62 7.04 7.61
CA LYS A 258 2.17 8.35 8.12
C LYS A 258 2.05 8.41 9.65
N ARG A 259 1.59 7.32 10.29
CA ARG A 259 1.50 7.24 11.75
C ARG A 259 2.89 7.35 12.38
N MET A 260 3.88 6.69 11.78
CA MET A 260 5.24 6.66 12.28
C MET A 260 5.95 8.01 12.09
N SER A 261 5.80 8.68 10.95
CA SER A 261 6.35 10.03 10.76
C SER A 261 5.75 11.03 11.76
N SER A 262 4.43 11.01 11.93
CA SER A 262 3.72 11.89 12.88
C SER A 262 4.16 11.69 14.34
N ARG A 263 4.51 10.46 14.72
CA ARG A 263 5.06 10.16 16.06
C ARG A 263 6.45 10.76 16.22
N GLN A 264 7.33 10.63 15.23
CA GLN A 264 8.69 11.16 15.28
C GLN A 264 8.72 12.69 15.31
N GLU A 265 7.82 13.37 14.60
CA GLU A 265 7.72 14.84 14.66
C GLU A 265 7.35 15.35 16.06
N LYS A 266 6.48 14.61 16.79
CA LYS A 266 6.05 14.96 18.15
C LYS A 266 7.15 14.74 19.18
N PHE A 267 7.92 13.67 19.03
CA PHE A 267 9.05 13.34 19.89
C PHE A 267 10.34 13.65 19.13
N LYS A 268 10.69 14.95 19.04
CA LYS A 268 11.89 15.46 18.37
C LYS A 268 13.19 14.88 18.97
N ASP A 269 13.48 13.62 18.70
CA ASP A 269 14.81 13.07 18.88
C ASP A 269 15.71 13.68 17.81
N ARG A 270 16.73 14.42 18.25
CA ARG A 270 17.64 15.24 17.41
C ARG A 270 18.56 14.42 16.48
N GLY A 271 18.19 13.20 16.11
CA GLY A 271 19.01 12.32 15.25
C GLY A 271 18.25 11.30 14.41
N SER A 272 16.91 11.24 14.44
CA SER A 272 16.15 10.30 13.61
C SER A 272 15.69 10.94 12.30
N PRO A 273 15.79 10.25 11.14
CA PRO A 273 15.21 10.72 9.88
C PRO A 273 13.72 11.00 10.07
N THR A 274 13.29 12.23 9.81
CA THR A 274 11.91 12.71 10.02
C THR A 274 10.93 12.24 8.94
N LYS A 275 11.43 11.61 7.87
CA LYS A 275 10.63 11.24 6.71
C LYS A 275 10.03 9.84 6.89
N SER A 276 8.75 9.73 6.57
CA SER A 276 8.07 8.44 6.40
C SER A 276 8.83 7.61 5.38
N ALA A 277 8.92 6.29 5.58
CA ALA A 277 9.36 5.41 4.51
C ALA A 277 8.37 5.56 3.34
N PRO A 278 8.82 5.86 2.11
CA PRO A 278 7.93 5.84 0.96
C PRO A 278 7.34 4.44 0.76
N VAL A 279 6.08 4.41 0.35
CA VAL A 279 5.33 3.18 0.10
C VAL A 279 4.80 3.22 -1.33
N LEU A 280 5.03 2.15 -2.09
CA LEU A 280 4.46 1.97 -3.43
C LEU A 280 3.65 0.67 -3.47
N SER A 281 2.66 0.61 -4.35
CA SER A 281 2.03 -0.63 -4.77
C SER A 281 2.07 -0.77 -6.29
N MET A 282 2.25 -1.99 -6.77
CA MET A 282 2.18 -2.32 -8.19
C MET A 282 1.39 -3.61 -8.39
N HIS A 283 0.51 -3.62 -9.40
CA HIS A 283 -0.07 -4.83 -9.90
C HIS A 283 0.72 -5.43 -11.06
N CYS A 284 0.99 -6.73 -10.99
CA CYS A 284 1.47 -7.54 -12.10
C CYS A 284 0.33 -8.36 -12.72
N PRO A 285 0.45 -8.76 -14.00
CA PRO A 285 -0.48 -9.69 -14.61
C PRO A 285 -0.29 -11.13 -14.12
N PRO A 286 -1.20 -12.06 -14.49
CA PRO A 286 -0.89 -13.47 -14.47
C PRO A 286 0.32 -13.79 -15.35
N VAL A 287 1.04 -14.85 -15.00
CA VAL A 287 2.21 -15.31 -15.76
C VAL A 287 1.87 -15.49 -17.25
N ASP A 288 2.74 -14.95 -18.10
CA ASP A 288 2.66 -14.95 -19.56
C ASP A 288 1.41 -14.25 -20.14
N GLN A 289 0.82 -13.29 -19.39
CA GLN A 289 -0.43 -12.62 -19.78
C GLN A 289 -0.42 -11.08 -19.56
N PRO A 290 0.45 -10.31 -20.23
CA PRO A 290 1.35 -10.72 -21.31
C PRO A 290 2.81 -10.92 -20.87
N LEU A 291 3.12 -10.63 -19.61
CA LEU A 291 4.49 -10.62 -19.10
C LEU A 291 4.81 -11.93 -18.37
N GLY A 292 6.00 -12.46 -18.62
CA GLY A 292 6.57 -13.56 -17.86
C GLY A 292 7.05 -13.10 -16.48
N THR A 293 7.27 -14.07 -15.58
CA THR A 293 7.73 -13.80 -14.20
C THR A 293 9.05 -13.03 -14.16
N GLU A 294 9.99 -13.37 -15.05
CA GLU A 294 11.31 -12.71 -15.14
C GLU A 294 11.19 -11.24 -15.56
N GLU A 295 10.32 -10.93 -16.54
CA GLU A 295 10.06 -9.56 -16.98
C GLU A 295 9.45 -8.71 -15.84
N VAL A 296 8.51 -9.28 -15.08
CA VAL A 296 7.94 -8.62 -13.90
C VAL A 296 9.01 -8.42 -12.82
N THR A 297 9.87 -9.40 -12.61
CA THR A 297 10.97 -9.34 -11.62
C THR A 297 11.96 -8.24 -11.98
N GLU A 298 12.32 -8.11 -13.26
CA GLU A 298 13.18 -7.05 -13.75
C GLU A 298 12.53 -5.68 -13.60
N ALA A 299 11.23 -5.57 -13.89
CA ALA A 299 10.49 -4.33 -13.67
C ALA A 299 10.47 -3.91 -12.19
N ILE A 300 10.35 -4.86 -11.26
CA ILE A 300 10.45 -4.60 -9.82
C ILE A 300 11.83 -4.03 -9.48
N LYS A 301 12.92 -4.61 -10.00
CA LYS A 301 14.27 -4.09 -9.79
C LYS A 301 14.43 -2.66 -10.30
N ARG A 302 13.89 -2.34 -11.48
CA ARG A 302 13.94 -0.97 -12.04
C ARG A 302 13.20 0.04 -11.16
N VAL A 303 12.05 -0.33 -10.62
CA VAL A 303 11.32 0.50 -9.64
C VAL A 303 12.18 0.72 -8.39
N VAL A 304 12.77 -0.34 -7.84
CA VAL A 304 13.62 -0.25 -6.65
C VAL A 304 14.82 0.68 -6.89
N LEU A 305 15.55 0.49 -7.98
CA LEU A 305 16.70 1.33 -8.35
C LEU A 305 16.31 2.81 -8.50
N TRP A 306 15.20 3.08 -9.19
CA TRP A 306 14.74 4.44 -9.42
C TRP A 306 14.31 5.16 -8.14
N VAL A 307 13.57 4.46 -7.26
CA VAL A 307 13.13 5.03 -5.98
C VAL A 307 14.32 5.23 -5.05
N CYS A 308 15.19 4.21 -4.89
CA CYS A 308 16.29 4.25 -3.94
C CYS A 308 17.36 5.29 -4.30
N SER A 309 17.64 5.50 -5.60
CA SER A 309 18.57 6.56 -6.06
C SER A 309 18.10 7.99 -5.73
N ARG A 310 16.85 8.17 -5.30
CA ARG A 310 16.21 9.47 -5.01
C ARG A 310 15.81 9.67 -3.55
N LEU A 311 16.11 8.72 -2.66
CA LEU A 311 15.73 8.83 -1.23
C LEU A 311 16.47 9.96 -0.49
N HIS A 312 17.63 10.37 -1.01
CA HIS A 312 18.51 11.38 -0.39
C HIS A 312 18.71 12.63 -1.26
N GLN A 313 17.89 12.81 -2.31
CA GLN A 313 17.82 14.03 -3.13
C GLN A 313 16.72 14.96 -2.61
#